data_AF-A0A4C1SDF3-F1
#
_entry.id   AF-A0A4C1SDF3-F1
#
_cell.length_a   1.000
_cell.length_b   1.000
_cell.length_c   1.000
_cell.angle_alpha   90.00
_cell.angle_beta   90.00
_cell.angle_gamma   90.00
#
_symmetry.space_group_name_H-M   'P 1'
#
loop_
_entity.id
_entity.type
_entity.pdbx_description
1 polymer ?
#
loop_
_entity_poly.entity_id
_entity_poly.type
_entity_poly.pdbx_seq_one_letter_code
_entity_poly.pdbx_strand_id
1 'polypeptide(L)'
;MVYLLSSCDENGSINHETKKPHMIEFCNSTKGGVDTFDQMCSVMCCSRKTNRWPLCVFYAMINISCINSYIIYCHNTSVLGQKVMSRRDFMKKPHMQLAEPWLKIRLEVRSMPTHVKLKIKKSLGMSTDEGQNEGQPSSTNNLVRDLNP
;
A
#
# COMPACT_ATOMS: atom_id res chain seq x y z
N MET A 1 7.12 -35.56 -27.25
CA MET A 1 6.13 -35.08 -28.24
C MET A 1 5.26 -34.04 -27.55
N VAL A 2 4.97 -32.90 -28.19
CA VAL A 2 4.14 -31.81 -27.64
C VAL A 2 2.94 -31.63 -28.56
N TYR A 3 1.74 -31.56 -27.99
CA TYR A 3 0.50 -31.33 -28.71
C TYR A 3 -0.09 -29.99 -28.28
N LEU A 4 -0.51 -29.19 -29.26
CA LEU A 4 -1.17 -27.90 -29.07
C LEU A 4 -2.41 -27.88 -29.96
N LEU A 5 -3.48 -27.32 -29.43
CA LEU A 5 -4.75 -27.15 -30.12
C LEU A 5 -5.01 -25.65 -30.24
N SER A 6 -5.38 -25.20 -31.43
CA SER A 6 -5.79 -23.84 -31.71
C SER A 6 -7.04 -23.87 -32.58
N SER A 7 -8.00 -22.99 -32.28
CA SER A 7 -9.21 -22.79 -33.06
C SER A 7 -9.17 -21.54 -33.94
N CYS A 8 -8.08 -20.75 -33.85
CA CYS A 8 -7.96 -19.45 -34.50
C CYS A 8 -6.77 -19.39 -35.49
N ASP A 9 -5.85 -20.36 -35.42
CA ASP A 9 -4.75 -20.47 -36.37
C ASP A 9 -5.17 -21.35 -37.56
N GLU A 10 -5.71 -20.73 -38.60
CA GLU A 10 -6.11 -21.44 -39.82
C GLU A 10 -4.90 -21.89 -40.66
N ASN A 11 -3.75 -21.22 -40.50
CA ASN A 11 -2.55 -21.47 -41.29
C ASN A 11 -1.42 -22.07 -40.44
N GLY A 12 -0.98 -23.27 -40.80
CA GLY A 12 0.18 -23.94 -40.21
C GLY A 12 1.50 -23.36 -40.72
N SER A 13 1.92 -22.20 -40.20
CA SER A 13 3.20 -21.59 -40.55
C SER A 13 4.32 -21.98 -39.55
N ILE A 14 5.55 -22.07 -40.07
CA ILE A 14 6.76 -22.35 -39.28
C ILE A 14 7.67 -21.12 -39.36
N ASN A 15 8.14 -20.67 -38.21
CA ASN A 15 9.13 -19.60 -38.14
C ASN A 15 10.48 -20.10 -38.69
N HIS A 16 11.01 -19.43 -39.71
CA HIS A 16 12.23 -19.84 -40.39
C HIS A 16 13.51 -19.71 -39.53
N GLU A 17 13.51 -18.83 -38.52
CA GLU A 17 14.65 -18.62 -37.62
C GLU A 17 14.66 -19.63 -36.48
N THR A 18 13.55 -19.73 -35.75
CA THR A 18 13.45 -20.57 -34.55
C THR A 18 13.14 -22.03 -34.87
N LYS A 19 12.71 -22.31 -36.11
CA LYS A 19 12.21 -23.61 -36.60
C LYS A 19 11.01 -24.14 -35.79
N LYS A 20 10.29 -23.26 -35.10
CA LYS A 20 9.09 -23.60 -34.33
C LYS A 20 7.83 -23.23 -35.11
N PRO A 21 6.76 -24.02 -35.03
CA PRO A 21 5.43 -23.61 -35.46
C PRO A 21 5.03 -22.29 -34.80
N HIS A 22 4.44 -21.37 -35.56
CA HIS A 22 4.00 -20.07 -35.05
C HIS A 22 3.04 -20.20 -33.85
N MET A 23 2.17 -21.22 -33.89
CA MET A 23 1.26 -21.56 -32.78
C MET A 23 2.01 -21.83 -31.46
N ILE A 24 3.18 -22.48 -31.50
CA ILE A 24 4.01 -22.70 -30.30
C ILE A 24 4.55 -21.37 -29.77
N GLU A 25 4.98 -20.47 -30.66
CA GLU A 25 5.53 -19.18 -30.27
C GLU A 25 4.46 -18.29 -29.65
N PHE A 26 3.28 -18.23 -30.27
CA PHE A 26 2.12 -17.49 -29.76
C PHE A 26 1.63 -18.04 -28.40
N CYS A 27 1.54 -19.37 -28.25
CA CYS A 27 1.21 -19.96 -26.96
C CYS A 27 2.26 -19.60 -25.90
N ASN A 28 3.55 -19.68 -26.23
CA ASN A 28 4.61 -19.33 -25.29
C ASN A 28 4.62 -17.85 -24.90
N SER A 29 4.24 -16.94 -25.80
CA SER A 29 4.19 -15.50 -25.50
C SER A 29 3.00 -15.11 -24.62
N THR A 30 1.91 -15.89 -24.65
CA THR A 30 0.66 -15.57 -23.95
C THR A 30 0.43 -16.39 -22.67
N LYS A 31 0.97 -17.61 -22.58
CA LYS A 31 0.73 -18.52 -21.44
C LYS A 31 1.21 -17.97 -20.08
N GLY A 32 2.19 -17.06 -20.08
CA GLY A 32 2.83 -16.56 -18.86
C GLY A 32 2.00 -15.55 -18.05
N GLY A 33 0.84 -15.12 -18.53
CA GLY A 33 0.05 -14.08 -17.86
C GLY A 33 -0.38 -14.47 -16.44
N VAL A 34 -0.91 -15.68 -16.26
CA VAL A 34 -1.35 -16.18 -14.95
C VAL A 34 -0.18 -16.42 -14.02
N ASP A 35 0.88 -17.07 -14.51
CA ASP A 35 2.09 -17.35 -13.70
C ASP A 35 2.77 -16.06 -13.23
N THR A 36 2.82 -15.03 -14.10
CA THR A 36 3.37 -13.72 -13.74
C THR A 36 2.53 -13.05 -12.66
N PHE A 37 1.21 -13.14 -12.76
CA PHE A 37 0.30 -12.61 -11.74
C PHE A 37 0.46 -13.34 -10.40
N ASP A 38 0.54 -14.68 -10.43
CA ASP A 38 0.76 -15.50 -9.23
C ASP A 38 2.11 -15.18 -8.57
N GLN A 39 3.17 -15.04 -9.36
CA GLN A 39 4.48 -14.59 -8.87
C GLN A 39 4.39 -13.20 -8.23
N MET A 40 3.65 -12.28 -8.83
CA MET A 40 3.41 -10.96 -8.27
C MET A 40 2.69 -11.02 -6.93
N CYS A 41 1.68 -11.89 -6.78
CA CYS A 41 0.99 -12.14 -5.51
C CYS A 41 1.94 -12.73 -4.46
N SER A 42 2.78 -13.69 -4.85
CA SER A 42 3.73 -14.36 -3.96
C SER A 42 4.76 -13.40 -3.35
N VAL A 43 5.31 -12.48 -4.18
CA VAL A 43 6.34 -11.51 -3.75
C VAL A 43 5.79 -10.47 -2.75
N MET A 44 4.53 -10.04 -2.89
CA MET A 44 3.89 -9.09 -1.99
C MET A 44 2.52 -9.63 -1.56
N CYS A 45 2.54 -10.57 -0.60
CA CYS A 45 1.36 -11.30 -0.15
C CYS A 45 0.86 -10.84 1.23
N CYS A 46 -0.45 -10.66 1.38
CA CYS A 46 -1.09 -10.39 2.67
C CYS A 46 -1.60 -11.65 3.39
N SER A 47 -1.48 -12.83 2.78
CA SER A 47 -1.96 -14.09 3.36
C SER A 47 -1.28 -14.40 4.70
N ARG A 48 -2.06 -15.00 5.60
CA ARG A 48 -1.62 -15.46 6.92
C ARG A 48 -2.07 -16.90 7.13
N LYS A 49 -1.32 -17.66 7.94
CA LYS A 49 -1.73 -18.99 8.38
C LYS A 49 -3.10 -18.90 9.04
N THR A 50 -4.06 -19.67 8.54
CA THR A 50 -5.44 -19.69 9.05
C THR A 50 -6.01 -21.10 8.89
N ASN A 51 -6.84 -21.51 9.86
CA ASN A 51 -7.62 -22.74 9.79
C ASN A 51 -9.03 -22.50 9.23
N ARG A 52 -9.33 -21.27 8.79
CA ARG A 52 -10.64 -20.86 8.26
C ARG A 52 -10.51 -20.62 6.76
N TRP A 53 -11.03 -21.54 5.94
CA TRP A 53 -10.96 -21.46 4.48
C TRP A 53 -11.53 -20.15 3.88
N PRO A 54 -12.66 -19.59 4.38
CA PRO A 54 -13.16 -18.30 3.87
C PRO A 54 -12.16 -17.15 4.05
N LEU A 55 -11.36 -17.18 5.11
CA LEU A 55 -10.34 -16.16 5.35
C LEU A 55 -9.16 -16.30 4.38
N CYS A 56 -8.84 -17.51 3.92
CA CYS A 56 -7.85 -17.73 2.86
C CYS A 56 -8.32 -17.10 1.54
N VAL A 57 -9.58 -17.30 1.17
CA VAL A 57 -10.19 -16.66 -0.01
C VAL A 57 -10.17 -15.14 0.13
N PHE A 58 -10.48 -14.61 1.32
CA PHE A 58 -10.42 -13.17 1.58
C PHE A 58 -9.01 -12.58 1.37
N TYR A 59 -7.96 -13.25 1.84
CA TYR A 59 -6.59 -12.80 1.57
C TYR A 59 -6.23 -12.83 0.08
N ALA A 60 -6.70 -13.86 -0.65
CA ALA A 60 -6.52 -13.92 -2.10
C ALA A 60 -7.21 -12.75 -2.81
N MET A 61 -8.45 -12.41 -2.41
CA MET A 61 -9.17 -11.26 -2.95
C MET A 61 -8.40 -9.95 -2.73
N ILE A 62 -7.85 -9.73 -1.53
CA ILE A 62 -7.04 -8.53 -1.25
C ILE A 62 -5.81 -8.48 -2.17
N ASN A 63 -5.06 -9.58 -2.29
CA ASN A 63 -3.87 -9.63 -3.15
C ASN A 63 -4.23 -9.28 -4.61
N ILE A 64 -5.33 -9.83 -5.12
CA ILE A 64 -5.83 -9.57 -6.47
C ILE A 64 -6.22 -8.10 -6.63
N SER A 65 -6.99 -7.55 -5.69
CA SER A 65 -7.41 -6.15 -5.71
C SER A 65 -6.21 -5.20 -5.71
N CYS A 66 -5.17 -5.49 -4.92
CA CYS A 66 -3.95 -4.68 -4.88
C CYS A 66 -3.24 -4.64 -6.23
N ILE A 67 -3.07 -5.78 -6.91
CA ILE A 67 -2.44 -5.82 -8.23
C ILE A 67 -3.30 -5.11 -9.28
N ASN A 68 -4.61 -5.39 -9.32
CA ASN A 68 -5.51 -4.78 -10.28
C ASN A 68 -5.58 -3.25 -10.12
N SER A 69 -5.63 -2.76 -8.88
CA SER A 69 -5.58 -1.32 -8.59
C SER A 69 -4.27 -0.68 -9.06
N TYR A 70 -3.15 -1.40 -8.94
CA TYR A 70 -1.85 -0.92 -9.44
C TYR A 70 -1.80 -0.89 -10.96
N ILE A 71 -2.36 -1.89 -11.66
CA ILE A 71 -2.45 -1.89 -13.13
C ILE A 71 -3.22 -0.68 -13.64
N ILE A 72 -4.39 -0.40 -13.06
CA ILE A 72 -5.22 0.76 -13.40
C ILE A 72 -4.45 2.06 -13.14
N TYR A 73 -3.80 2.16 -11.97
CA TYR A 73 -2.97 3.32 -11.63
C TYR A 73 -1.84 3.53 -12.65
N CYS A 74 -1.10 2.47 -13.02
CA CYS A 74 -0.03 2.52 -14.00
C CYS A 74 -0.55 3.04 -15.33
N HIS A 75 -1.63 2.44 -15.84
CA HIS A 75 -2.25 2.86 -17.10
C HIS A 75 -2.61 4.34 -17.09
N ASN A 76 -3.36 4.79 -16.08
CA ASN A 76 -3.81 6.18 -15.99
C ASN A 76 -2.64 7.16 -15.83
N THR A 77 -1.62 6.80 -15.05
CA THR A 77 -0.42 7.63 -14.86
C THR A 77 0.39 7.74 -16.15
N SER A 78 0.56 6.62 -16.88
CA SER A 78 1.26 6.59 -18.16
C SER A 78 0.54 7.40 -19.24
N VAL A 79 -0.79 7.30 -19.32
CA VAL A 79 -1.60 8.10 -20.27
C VAL A 79 -1.45 9.60 -20.00
N LEU A 80 -1.28 10.00 -18.74
CA LEU A 80 -1.03 11.40 -18.35
C LEU A 80 0.44 11.84 -18.56
N GLY A 81 1.30 11.00 -19.13
CA GLY A 81 2.72 11.30 -19.33
C GLY A 81 3.52 11.39 -18.03
N GLN A 82 2.98 10.89 -16.92
CA GLN A 82 3.61 10.98 -15.61
C GLN A 82 4.47 9.74 -15.31
N LYS A 83 5.49 9.93 -14.47
CA LYS A 83 6.33 8.83 -14.01
C LYS A 83 5.54 7.93 -13.05
N VAL A 84 5.37 6.66 -13.44
CA VAL A 84 4.78 5.61 -12.61
C VAL A 84 5.67 5.32 -11.41
N MET A 85 5.09 5.25 -10.21
CA MET A 85 5.82 4.84 -9.00
C MET A 85 5.98 3.33 -8.90
N SER A 86 6.95 2.89 -8.09
CA SER A 86 7.13 1.47 -7.78
C SER A 86 5.88 0.89 -7.11
N ARG A 87 5.59 -0.40 -7.35
CA ARG A 87 4.47 -1.10 -6.70
C ARG A 87 4.54 -0.98 -5.17
N ARG A 88 5.74 -1.04 -4.59
CA ARG A 88 5.93 -0.91 -3.14
C ARG A 88 5.47 0.46 -2.63
N ASP A 89 5.85 1.53 -3.30
CA ASP A 89 5.50 2.89 -2.86
C ASP A 89 4.04 3.20 -3.16
N PHE A 90 3.51 2.67 -4.27
CA PHE A 90 2.08 2.67 -4.53
C PHE A 90 1.34 2.03 -3.36
N MET A 91 1.70 0.83 -2.93
CA MET A 91 1.02 0.09 -1.85
C MET A 91 1.06 0.77 -0.48
N LYS A 92 2.07 1.62 -0.20
CA LYS A 92 2.07 2.42 1.04
C LYS A 92 0.97 3.47 1.06
N LYS A 93 0.57 4.01 -0.09
CA LYS A 93 -0.48 5.03 -0.18
C LYS A 93 -1.85 4.52 0.27
N PRO A 94 -2.45 3.47 -0.33
CA PRO A 94 -3.73 2.95 0.11
C PRO A 94 -3.63 2.36 1.52
N HIS A 95 -2.49 1.81 1.93
CA HIS A 95 -2.27 1.41 3.33
C HIS A 95 -2.51 2.56 4.30
N MET A 96 -1.88 3.72 4.05
CA MET A 96 -2.06 4.90 4.90
C MET A 96 -3.47 5.48 4.77
N GLN A 97 -4.02 5.56 3.57
CA GLN A 97 -5.39 6.07 3.34
C GLN A 97 -6.46 5.23 4.06
N LEU A 98 -6.28 3.91 4.11
CA LEU A 98 -7.17 3.00 4.84
C LEU A 98 -6.98 3.11 6.36
N ALA A 99 -5.74 3.31 6.83
CA ALA A 99 -5.43 3.37 8.27
C ALA A 99 -5.77 4.72 8.91
N GLU A 100 -5.59 5.82 8.18
CA GLU A 100 -5.70 7.20 8.67
C GLU A 100 -6.99 7.50 9.48
N PRO A 101 -8.22 7.21 8.99
CA PRO A 101 -9.43 7.52 9.76
C PRO A 101 -9.46 6.79 11.11
N TRP A 102 -9.02 5.53 11.13
CA TRP A 102 -8.95 4.73 12.35
C TRP A 102 -7.86 5.19 13.30
N LEU A 103 -6.73 5.66 12.78
CA LEU A 103 -5.66 6.26 13.58
C LEU A 103 -6.11 7.55 14.26
N LYS A 104 -6.88 8.39 13.56
CA LYS A 104 -7.46 9.62 14.11
C LYS A 104 -8.45 9.32 15.25
N ILE A 105 -9.41 8.42 15.01
CA ILE A 105 -10.37 7.97 16.04
C ILE A 105 -9.62 7.41 17.25
N ARG A 106 -8.62 6.56 17.00
CA ARG A 106 -7.83 5.95 18.07
C ARG A 106 -7.13 7.00 18.93
N LEU A 107 -6.65 8.10 18.34
CA LEU A 107 -5.94 9.17 19.06
C LEU A 107 -6.81 9.88 20.13
N GLU A 108 -8.13 9.90 19.95
CA GLU A 108 -9.10 10.49 20.89
C GLU A 108 -9.23 9.70 22.20
N VAL A 109 -8.77 8.44 22.23
CA VAL A 109 -8.82 7.59 23.41
C VAL A 109 -7.91 8.15 24.52
N ARG A 110 -8.54 8.66 25.58
CA ARG A 110 -7.83 9.30 26.72
C ARG A 110 -6.82 8.38 27.39
N SER A 111 -7.23 7.13 27.67
CA SER A 111 -6.43 6.12 28.37
C SER A 111 -5.24 5.56 27.58
N MET A 112 -5.05 5.96 26.33
CA MET A 112 -3.96 5.42 25.51
C MET A 112 -2.59 5.90 26.01
N PRO A 113 -1.59 5.00 26.13
CA PRO A 113 -0.23 5.36 26.46
C PRO A 113 0.37 6.42 25.51
N THR A 114 1.08 7.40 26.08
CA THR A 114 1.70 8.52 25.36
C THR A 114 2.60 8.07 24.22
N HIS A 115 3.40 7.01 24.42
CA HIS A 115 4.30 6.50 23.38
C HIS A 115 3.56 6.00 22.12
N VAL A 116 2.34 5.47 22.26
CA VAL A 116 1.51 5.05 21.12
C VAL A 116 0.94 6.28 20.42
N LYS A 117 0.45 7.27 21.18
CA LYS A 117 -0.03 8.55 20.61
C LYS A 117 1.05 9.24 19.78
N LEU A 118 2.29 9.28 20.28
CA LEU A 118 3.43 9.86 19.54
C LEU A 118 3.71 9.12 18.23
N LYS A 119 3.68 7.77 18.23
CA LYS A 119 3.84 6.97 17.01
C LYS A 119 2.73 7.25 16.00
N ILE A 120 1.48 7.33 16.47
CA ILE A 120 0.33 7.63 15.62
C ILE A 120 0.44 9.05 15.03
N LYS A 121 0.72 10.06 15.86
CA LYS A 121 0.95 11.44 15.41
C LYS A 121 2.05 11.52 14.36
N LYS A 122 3.18 10.82 14.58
CA LYS A 122 4.28 10.73 13.61
C LYS A 122 3.85 10.08 12.30
N SER A 123 3.09 8.97 12.36
CA SER A 123 2.56 8.30 11.16
C SER A 123 1.56 9.16 10.38
N LEU A 124 0.83 10.05 11.06
CA LEU A 124 -0.11 11.01 10.45
C LEU A 124 0.58 12.30 9.96
N GLY A 125 1.89 12.45 10.17
CA GLY A 125 2.61 13.68 9.82
C GLY A 125 2.26 14.88 10.70
N MET A 126 1.67 14.66 11.88
CA MET A 126 1.39 15.72 12.84
C MET A 126 2.70 16.13 13.52
N SER A 127 3.10 17.39 13.37
CA SER A 127 4.25 17.97 14.09
C SER A 127 4.02 17.83 15.60
N THR A 128 5.08 17.46 16.32
CA THR A 128 5.05 17.35 17.79
C THR A 128 5.28 18.74 18.36
N ASP A 129 4.35 19.66 18.14
CA ASP A 129 4.45 21.03 18.63
C ASP A 129 3.24 21.35 19.50
N GLU A 130 3.28 20.92 20.76
CA GLU A 130 2.46 21.50 21.84
C GLU A 130 3.25 21.41 23.15
N GLY A 131 3.76 22.56 23.65
CA GLY A 131 3.73 22.87 25.08
C GLY A 131 5.03 23.21 25.83
N GLN A 132 5.76 24.27 25.46
CA GLN A 132 6.34 25.19 26.46
C GLN A 132 5.45 26.43 26.50
N ASN A 133 4.44 26.41 27.37
CA ASN A 133 3.67 27.60 27.72
C ASN A 133 3.40 27.52 29.22
N GLU A 134 4.42 27.82 30.02
CA GLU A 134 4.24 28.06 31.45
C GLU A 134 3.70 29.49 31.61
N GLY A 135 2.38 29.58 31.81
CA GLY A 135 1.78 30.75 32.44
C GLY A 135 2.25 30.83 33.89
N GLN A 136 3.03 31.86 34.22
CA GLN A 136 3.32 32.21 35.61
C GLN A 136 2.04 32.67 36.32
N PRO A 137 1.69 32.11 37.48
CA PRO A 137 0.60 32.65 38.29
C PRO A 137 1.10 33.86 39.08
N SER A 138 0.32 34.94 39.03
CA SER A 138 0.45 36.07 39.94
C SER A 138 0.21 35.60 41.39
N SER A 139 1.11 35.95 42.30
CA SER A 139 0.84 35.93 43.74
C SER A 139 1.40 37.20 44.35
N THR A 140 0.47 38.09 44.69
CA THR A 140 0.60 39.15 45.67
C THR A 140 1.24 38.66 46.95
N ASN A 141 2.24 39.38 47.47
CA ASN A 141 2.39 39.56 48.91
C ASN A 141 3.08 40.89 49.23
N ASN A 142 2.43 41.59 50.16
CA ASN A 142 2.72 42.92 50.67
C ASN A 142 4.05 42.99 51.41
N LEU A 143 4.75 44.13 51.29
CA LEU A 143 5.39 44.80 52.42
C LEU A 143 5.26 46.33 52.19
N VAL A 144 4.48 46.96 53.06
CA VAL A 144 4.39 48.41 53.25
C VAL A 144 5.38 48.77 54.37
N ARG A 145 5.91 50.02 54.34
CA ARG A 145 6.70 50.74 55.35
C ARG A 145 8.22 50.50 55.19
N ASP A 146 9.08 51.51 55.03
CA ASP A 146 9.19 52.79 55.72
C ASP A 146 9.94 53.89 54.92
N LEU A 147 9.44 55.13 55.08
CA LEU A 147 10.11 56.43 55.27
C LEU A 147 11.25 56.96 54.37
N ASN A 148 10.96 58.17 53.87
CA ASN A 148 11.72 59.26 53.23
C ASN A 148 13.06 59.66 53.92
N PRO A 149 13.90 60.60 53.39
CA PRO A 149 13.58 61.83 52.63
C PRO A 149 13.81 61.80 51.11
#